data_AF-E1RB17-F1
#
_entry.id   AF-E1RB17-F1
#
_cell.length_a   1.000
_cell.length_b   1.000
_cell.length_c   1.000
_cell.angle_alpha   90.00
_cell.angle_beta   90.00
_cell.angle_gamma   90.00
#
_symmetry.space_group_name_H-M   'P 1'
#
loop_
_entity.id
_entity.type
_entity.pdbx_description
1 polymer ?
#
loop_
_entity_poly.entity_id
_entity_poly.type
_entity_poly.pdbx_seq_one_letter_code
_entity_poly.pdbx_strand_id
1 'polypeptide(L)'
;MKTIELFFRNLSEKKYKESDFSDIIASLCNASESFTRIFIDYLFDNKYHEVKGLSVYREFTSEDKKSTIDFKIEDENGCIVCLIENKINDKDDHFEKYMKSFRNEIGFIANYKIENKKDHYKYSKTWPGFYKYIEEKLDNFNDCDRLLINGFRKYIQGVCGIMNDIEKFNLSDIGSLEDLHSYLRSLVQQKDGCKINTNKKSITEYRHGIDFEYKNTELWFGVYTASYSKNLHIGFKAESNINLTEKFKKALLEEGEYYVQPYYEENGNECWFELKDEYYETLVNDKVPTKLKLEIIKNFFDEALSLI
;
A
#
# COMPACT_ATOMS: atom_id res chain seq x y z
N MET A 1 25.18 -7.29 -9.95
CA MET A 1 24.05 -6.34 -10.03
C MET A 1 22.81 -6.83 -9.26
N LYS A 2 22.32 -8.06 -9.45
CA LYS A 2 21.18 -8.63 -8.68
C LYS A 2 21.33 -8.62 -7.14
N THR A 3 22.55 -8.56 -6.61
CA THR A 3 22.82 -8.73 -5.17
C THR A 3 22.28 -7.58 -4.30
N ILE A 4 22.38 -6.33 -4.74
CA ILE A 4 21.92 -5.17 -3.95
C ILE A 4 20.39 -5.14 -3.90
N GLU A 5 19.73 -5.31 -5.05
CA GLU A 5 18.27 -5.39 -5.12
C GLU A 5 17.73 -6.58 -4.31
N LEU A 6 18.37 -7.75 -4.41
CA LEU A 6 18.01 -8.92 -3.60
C LEU A 6 18.21 -8.66 -2.10
N PHE A 7 19.30 -7.98 -1.72
CA PHE A 7 19.55 -7.59 -0.34
C PHE A 7 18.42 -6.71 0.19
N PHE A 8 18.05 -5.66 -0.52
CA PHE A 8 16.97 -4.76 -0.11
C PHE A 8 15.60 -5.43 -0.10
N ARG A 9 15.32 -6.32 -1.05
CA ARG A 9 14.09 -7.12 -1.03
C ARG A 9 14.00 -7.99 0.21
N ASN A 10 15.05 -8.76 0.51
CA ASN A 10 15.10 -9.60 1.71
C ASN A 10 15.10 -8.77 3.00
N LEU A 11 15.66 -7.56 2.95
CA LEU A 11 15.65 -6.63 4.08
C LEU A 11 14.23 -6.15 4.36
N SER A 12 13.43 -5.86 3.32
CA SER A 12 12.04 -5.41 3.47
C SER A 12 11.19 -6.42 4.24
N GLU A 13 11.41 -7.71 4.06
CA GLU A 13 10.70 -8.78 4.78
C GLU A 13 11.05 -8.83 6.28
N LYS A 14 12.25 -8.36 6.65
CA LYS A 14 12.77 -8.45 8.02
C LYS A 14 12.71 -7.13 8.79
N LYS A 15 12.68 -6.01 8.07
CA LYS A 15 12.79 -4.63 8.59
C LYS A 15 11.61 -3.75 8.19
N TYR A 16 10.43 -4.33 8.04
CA TYR A 16 9.22 -3.64 7.57
C TYR A 16 8.55 -2.68 8.58
N LYS A 17 9.04 -2.54 9.81
CA LYS A 17 8.40 -1.66 10.81
C LYS A 17 8.68 -0.20 10.47
N GLU A 18 7.79 0.70 10.91
CA GLU A 18 7.91 2.15 10.64
C GLU A 18 9.25 2.72 11.13
N SER A 19 9.67 2.38 12.35
CA SER A 19 10.97 2.81 12.89
C SER A 19 12.16 2.27 12.07
N ASP A 20 12.12 0.97 11.71
CA ASP A 20 13.17 0.34 10.89
C ASP A 20 13.25 1.00 9.51
N PHE A 21 12.10 1.31 8.91
CA PHE A 21 12.01 2.01 7.62
C PHE A 21 12.63 3.39 7.72
N SER A 22 12.29 4.15 8.75
CA SER A 22 12.86 5.48 8.96
C SER A 22 14.37 5.44 9.18
N ASP A 23 14.89 4.47 9.94
CA ASP A 23 16.34 4.31 10.14
C ASP A 23 17.08 4.00 8.82
N ILE A 24 16.48 3.18 7.95
CA ILE A 24 17.04 2.87 6.63
C ILE A 24 17.02 4.09 5.72
N ILE A 25 15.94 4.90 5.74
CA ILE A 25 15.88 6.17 4.99
C ILE A 25 17.00 7.11 5.44
N ALA A 26 17.14 7.37 6.75
CA ALA A 26 18.19 8.26 7.25
C ALA A 26 19.59 7.74 6.93
N SER A 27 19.82 6.42 7.03
CA SER A 27 21.09 5.81 6.66
C SER A 27 21.41 6.00 5.18
N LEU A 28 20.42 5.84 4.30
CA LEU A 28 20.59 6.07 2.86
C LEU A 28 20.83 7.54 2.52
N CYS A 29 20.11 8.46 3.15
CA CYS A 29 20.34 9.88 2.98
C CYS A 29 21.79 10.25 3.34
N ASN A 30 22.26 9.81 4.50
CA ASN A 30 23.61 10.11 4.96
C ASN A 30 24.71 9.37 4.16
N ALA A 31 24.36 8.31 3.43
CA ALA A 31 25.29 7.57 2.57
C ALA A 31 25.34 8.07 1.12
N SER A 32 24.29 8.74 0.63
CA SER A 32 24.18 9.20 -0.76
C SER A 32 23.51 10.58 -0.83
N GLU A 33 24.29 11.59 -1.22
CA GLU A 33 23.77 12.95 -1.46
C GLU A 33 22.70 12.94 -2.55
N SER A 34 22.90 12.14 -3.61
CA SER A 34 21.92 11.93 -4.69
C SER A 34 20.58 11.41 -4.15
N PHE A 35 20.61 10.45 -3.23
CA PHE A 35 19.39 9.94 -2.59
C PHE A 35 18.74 10.99 -1.68
N THR A 36 19.53 11.70 -0.86
CA THR A 36 19.03 12.80 -0.02
C THR A 36 18.31 13.85 -0.88
N ARG A 37 18.92 14.23 -2.00
CA ARG A 37 18.37 15.22 -2.92
C ARG A 37 17.04 14.76 -3.49
N ILE A 38 16.98 13.58 -4.10
CA ILE A 38 15.74 13.09 -4.74
C ILE A 38 14.61 12.92 -3.72
N PHE A 39 14.93 12.51 -2.48
CA PHE A 39 13.96 12.37 -1.41
C PHE A 39 13.34 13.71 -1.01
N ILE A 40 14.18 14.73 -0.77
CA ILE A 40 13.72 16.07 -0.37
C ILE A 40 13.01 16.77 -1.53
N ASP A 41 13.53 16.67 -2.74
CA ASP A 41 12.94 17.28 -3.94
C ASP A 41 11.55 16.74 -4.23
N TYR A 42 11.34 15.43 -4.07
CA TYR A 42 10.02 14.83 -4.20
C TYR A 42 9.03 15.36 -3.16
N LEU A 43 9.46 15.50 -1.90
CA LEU A 43 8.59 15.94 -0.81
C LEU A 43 8.20 17.41 -0.92
N PHE A 44 9.18 18.26 -1.25
CA PHE A 44 9.03 19.72 -1.21
C PHE A 44 9.01 20.36 -2.59
N ASP A 45 8.68 19.61 -3.65
CA ASP A 45 8.54 20.10 -5.02
C ASP A 45 9.77 20.90 -5.50
N ASN A 46 10.97 20.37 -5.24
CA ASN A 46 12.28 20.97 -5.53
C ASN A 46 12.58 22.31 -4.81
N LYS A 47 11.80 22.69 -3.80
CA LYS A 47 12.00 23.96 -3.08
C LYS A 47 13.42 24.13 -2.51
N TYR A 48 14.04 23.04 -2.05
CA TYR A 48 15.36 23.06 -1.42
C TYR A 48 16.47 22.50 -2.32
N HIS A 49 16.24 22.42 -3.64
CA HIS A 49 17.16 21.80 -4.60
C HIS A 49 18.59 22.40 -4.56
N GLU A 50 18.69 23.71 -4.33
CA GLU A 50 19.98 24.43 -4.32
C GLU A 50 20.71 24.38 -2.96
N VAL A 51 20.08 23.86 -1.90
CA VAL A 51 20.69 23.81 -0.56
C VAL A 51 21.72 22.68 -0.52
N LYS A 52 22.98 22.99 -0.19
CA LYS A 52 24.10 22.04 -0.20
C LYS A 52 24.39 21.44 1.17
N GLY A 53 25.08 20.30 1.15
CA GLY A 53 25.59 19.64 2.36
C GLY A 53 24.50 19.19 3.33
N LEU A 54 23.38 18.68 2.77
CA LEU A 54 22.24 18.27 3.57
C LEU A 54 22.56 17.04 4.42
N SER A 55 22.28 17.13 5.72
CA SER A 55 22.44 16.06 6.70
C SER A 55 21.09 15.66 7.30
N VAL A 56 20.89 14.36 7.52
CA VAL A 56 19.61 13.82 8.00
C VAL A 56 19.77 13.18 9.38
N TYR A 57 18.94 13.65 10.32
CA TYR A 57 18.93 13.17 11.70
C TYR A 57 17.60 12.52 12.04
N ARG A 58 17.64 11.42 12.79
CA ARG A 58 16.47 10.70 13.29
C ARG A 58 15.91 11.33 14.57
N GLU A 59 14.61 11.15 14.78
CA GLU A 59 13.90 11.37 16.05
C GLU A 59 14.16 12.75 16.69
N PHE A 60 13.88 13.81 15.94
CA PHE A 60 14.06 15.16 16.43
C PHE A 60 12.92 15.57 17.36
N THR A 61 13.25 15.79 18.62
CA THR A 61 12.29 16.18 19.66
C THR A 61 12.17 17.71 19.73
N SER A 62 10.94 18.21 19.80
CA SER A 62 10.65 19.64 19.95
C SER A 62 11.22 20.21 21.25
N GLU A 63 11.44 21.52 21.29
CA GLU A 63 11.97 22.21 22.47
C GLU A 63 11.08 22.01 23.71
N ASP A 64 9.77 21.97 23.52
CA ASP A 64 8.78 21.73 24.59
C ASP A 64 8.68 20.25 25.00
N LYS A 65 9.44 19.35 24.35
CA LYS A 65 9.47 17.89 24.55
C LYS A 65 8.13 17.20 24.41
N LYS A 66 7.16 17.83 23.74
CA LYS A 66 5.84 17.23 23.53
C LYS A 66 5.77 16.38 22.29
N SER A 67 6.63 16.63 21.31
CA SER A 67 6.55 16.04 19.98
C SER A 67 7.91 15.59 19.50
N THR A 68 7.95 14.46 18.80
CA THR A 68 9.15 13.95 18.14
C THR A 68 8.79 13.66 16.69
N ILE A 69 9.57 14.20 15.76
CA ILE A 69 9.38 14.01 14.32
C ILE A 69 10.46 13.08 13.79
N ASP A 70 10.12 12.29 12.77
CA ASP A 70 11.02 11.27 12.24
C ASP A 70 12.35 11.81 11.74
N PHE A 71 12.33 12.90 10.98
CA PHE A 71 13.53 13.45 10.36
C PHE A 71 13.67 14.94 10.56
N LYS A 72 14.89 15.34 10.91
CA LYS A 72 15.37 16.71 10.82
C LYS A 72 16.43 16.80 9.73
N ILE A 73 16.25 17.73 8.81
CA ILE A 73 17.21 18.01 7.74
C ILE A 73 17.94 19.30 8.08
N GLU A 74 19.26 19.26 8.10
CA GLU A 74 20.11 20.43 8.30
C GLU A 74 20.98 20.68 7.06
N ASP A 75 21.33 21.94 6.82
CA ASP A 75 22.36 22.30 5.84
C ASP A 75 23.77 22.15 6.42
N GLU A 76 24.79 22.46 5.61
CA GLU A 76 26.20 22.40 6.01
C GLU A 76 26.57 23.32 7.19
N ASN A 77 25.72 24.31 7.51
CA ASN A 77 25.91 25.24 8.62
C ASN A 77 25.13 24.81 9.88
N GLY A 78 24.47 23.65 9.85
CA GLY A 78 23.63 23.17 10.96
C GLY A 78 22.29 23.89 11.09
N CYS A 79 21.87 24.64 10.06
CA CYS A 79 20.55 25.28 10.05
C CYS A 79 19.47 24.30 9.62
N ILE A 80 18.37 24.21 10.37
CA ILE A 80 17.24 23.33 10.03
C ILE A 80 16.56 23.83 8.76
N VAL A 81 16.64 23.03 7.70
CA VAL A 81 16.03 23.29 6.39
C VAL A 81 14.56 22.92 6.42
N CYS A 82 14.26 21.68 6.81
CA CYS A 82 12.91 21.15 6.91
C CYS A 82 12.85 19.96 7.88
N LEU A 83 11.63 19.59 8.24
CA LEU A 83 11.32 18.39 9.02
C LEU A 83 10.44 17.45 8.20
N ILE A 84 10.53 16.15 8.43
CA ILE A 84 9.73 15.16 7.69
C ILE A 84 9.18 14.12 8.67
N GLU A 85 7.88 13.85 8.56
CA GLU A 85 7.21 12.73 9.23
C GLU A 85 6.96 11.60 8.23
N ASN A 86 7.23 10.36 8.63
CA ASN A 86 7.04 9.16 7.82
C ASN A 86 6.01 8.23 8.46
N LYS A 87 5.02 7.83 7.66
CA LYS A 87 4.04 6.82 8.05
C LYS A 87 4.00 5.66 7.08
N ILE A 88 3.84 4.45 7.60
CA ILE A 88 3.46 3.30 6.77
C ILE A 88 1.94 3.19 6.80
N ASN A 89 1.39 2.67 7.90
CA ASN A 89 -0.04 2.36 8.00
C ASN A 89 -0.74 3.14 9.13
N ASP A 90 0.02 3.77 10.02
CA ASP A 90 -0.55 4.53 11.12
C ASP A 90 -1.13 5.85 10.58
N LYS A 91 -2.45 6.00 10.76
CA LYS A 91 -3.23 7.18 10.35
C LYS A 91 -3.30 8.25 11.44
N ASP A 92 -2.78 7.98 12.64
CA ASP A 92 -2.60 9.02 13.65
C ASP A 92 -1.33 9.82 13.33
N ASP A 93 -1.51 10.87 12.54
CA ASP A 93 -0.41 11.67 12.00
C ASP A 93 0.09 12.75 12.98
N HIS A 94 -0.63 12.98 14.08
CA HIS A 94 -0.37 14.04 15.06
C HIS A 94 -0.04 15.42 14.44
N PHE A 95 -0.50 15.70 13.22
CA PHE A 95 0.06 16.79 12.42
C PHE A 95 -0.21 18.17 13.04
N GLU A 96 -1.40 18.36 13.60
CA GLU A 96 -1.76 19.60 14.31
C GLU A 96 -0.89 19.85 15.55
N LYS A 97 -0.36 18.78 16.15
CA LYS A 97 0.57 18.86 17.29
C LYS A 97 1.95 19.30 16.81
N TYR A 98 2.43 18.75 15.69
CA TYR A 98 3.69 19.14 15.09
C TYR A 98 3.71 20.61 14.66
N MET A 99 2.64 21.09 14.04
CA MET A 99 2.50 22.50 13.65
C MET A 99 2.54 23.49 14.83
N LYS A 100 2.21 23.03 16.05
CA LYS A 100 2.32 23.84 17.28
C LYS A 100 3.71 23.74 17.91
N SER A 101 4.35 22.58 17.82
CA SER A 101 5.64 22.30 18.46
C SER A 101 6.85 22.72 17.60
N PHE A 102 6.70 22.81 16.28
CA PHE A 102 7.77 23.16 15.36
C PHE A 102 7.40 24.40 14.53
N ARG A 103 8.40 25.24 14.24
CA ARG A 103 8.23 26.45 13.41
C ARG A 103 8.67 26.25 11.95
N ASN A 104 9.37 25.16 11.67
CA ASN A 104 9.89 24.83 10.35
C ASN A 104 8.81 24.19 9.47
N GLU A 105 9.02 24.19 8.15
CA GLU A 105 8.15 23.47 7.23
C GLU A 105 8.27 21.95 7.43
N ILE A 106 7.11 21.30 7.39
CA ILE A 106 6.97 19.86 7.63
C ILE A 106 6.50 19.19 6.35
N GLY A 107 7.30 18.23 5.88
CA GLY A 107 6.93 17.27 4.84
C GLY A 107 6.28 16.05 5.48
N PHE A 108 5.30 15.46 4.81
CA PHE A 108 4.66 14.24 5.27
C PHE A 108 4.63 13.22 4.15
N ILE A 109 5.10 12.00 4.44
CA ILE A 109 5.02 10.89 3.50
C ILE A 109 4.37 9.68 4.14
N ALA A 110 3.37 9.13 3.46
CA ALA A 110 2.65 7.96 3.94
C ALA A 110 2.43 6.89 2.87
N ASN A 111 2.11 5.66 3.29
CA ASN A 111 1.61 4.64 2.36
C ASN A 111 0.10 4.79 2.03
N TYR A 112 -0.49 5.94 2.36
CA TYR A 112 -1.87 6.27 2.08
C TYR A 112 -1.97 7.75 1.69
N LYS A 113 -3.06 8.13 1.03
CA LYS A 113 -3.34 9.53 0.71
C LYS A 113 -3.97 10.20 1.93
N ILE A 114 -3.56 11.43 2.23
CA ILE A 114 -4.26 12.28 3.19
C ILE A 114 -5.42 12.95 2.45
N GLU A 115 -6.66 12.59 2.82
CA GLU A 115 -7.87 13.09 2.17
C GLU A 115 -8.23 14.52 2.62
N ASN A 116 -7.98 14.84 3.89
CA ASN A 116 -8.26 16.15 4.46
C ASN A 116 -7.07 17.09 4.28
N LYS A 117 -6.91 17.63 3.07
CA LYS A 117 -5.96 18.70 2.76
C LYS A 117 -6.40 20.03 3.39
N LYS A 118 -6.40 20.13 4.73
CA LYS A 118 -6.26 21.43 5.38
C LYS A 118 -4.96 22.07 4.88
N ASP A 119 -4.88 23.41 4.85
CA ASP A 119 -3.72 24.16 4.34
C ASP A 119 -2.36 23.71 4.92
N HIS A 120 -2.39 23.07 6.09
CA HIS A 120 -1.22 22.56 6.79
C HIS A 120 -0.55 21.35 6.10
N TYR A 121 -1.26 20.56 5.29
CA TYR A 121 -0.69 19.38 4.58
C TYR A 121 -0.10 19.71 3.20
N LYS A 122 0.46 20.92 3.04
CA LYS A 122 0.97 21.41 1.75
C LYS A 122 1.94 20.42 1.09
N TYR A 123 2.86 19.83 1.87
CA TYR A 123 3.87 18.89 1.40
C TYR A 123 3.55 17.44 1.81
N SER A 124 2.29 17.04 1.61
CA SER A 124 1.86 15.64 1.76
C SER A 124 2.07 14.86 0.46
N LYS A 125 2.86 13.79 0.55
CA LYS A 125 3.16 12.86 -0.55
C LYS A 125 2.95 11.42 -0.11
N THR A 126 3.07 10.49 -1.06
CA THR A 126 2.93 9.05 -0.77
C THR A 126 4.16 8.25 -1.16
N TRP A 127 4.41 7.14 -0.47
CA TRP A 127 5.45 6.16 -0.82
C TRP A 127 5.24 5.55 -2.22
N PRO A 128 4.02 5.14 -2.63
CA PRO A 128 3.75 4.76 -4.02
C PRO A 128 4.10 5.84 -5.05
N GLY A 129 3.89 7.12 -4.71
CA GLY A 129 4.31 8.22 -5.57
C GLY A 129 5.83 8.36 -5.63
N PHE A 130 6.53 8.21 -4.49
CA PHE A 130 7.99 8.29 -4.45
C PHE A 130 8.65 7.15 -5.20
N TYR A 131 8.10 5.94 -5.09
CA TYR A 131 8.50 4.78 -5.88
C TYR A 131 8.51 5.11 -7.38
N LYS A 132 7.40 5.64 -7.91
CA LYS A 132 7.29 6.01 -9.33
C LYS A 132 8.24 7.15 -9.69
N TYR A 133 8.37 8.14 -8.81
CA TYR A 133 9.27 9.25 -9.00
C TYR A 133 10.74 8.81 -9.12
N ILE A 134 11.18 7.85 -8.29
CA ILE A 134 12.51 7.24 -8.42
C ILE A 134 12.65 6.55 -9.77
N GLU A 135 11.68 5.73 -10.16
CA GLU A 135 11.70 4.96 -11.41
C GLU A 135 11.88 5.86 -12.64
N GLU A 136 11.16 6.98 -12.69
CA GLU A 136 11.26 7.98 -13.77
C GLU A 136 12.60 8.75 -13.79
N LYS A 137 13.34 8.74 -12.68
CA LYS A 137 14.59 9.51 -12.52
C LYS A 137 15.84 8.65 -12.49
N LEU A 138 15.72 7.31 -12.47
CA LEU A 138 16.84 6.40 -12.26
C LEU A 138 18.02 6.63 -13.22
N ASP A 139 17.72 6.94 -14.49
CA ASP A 139 18.74 7.12 -15.53
C ASP A 139 19.57 8.41 -15.35
N ASN A 140 19.16 9.31 -14.45
CA ASN A 140 19.90 10.55 -14.17
C ASN A 140 21.01 10.36 -13.12
N PHE A 141 21.12 9.19 -12.50
CA PHE A 141 22.11 8.91 -11.47
C PHE A 141 23.33 8.20 -12.03
N ASN A 142 24.48 8.42 -11.39
CA ASN A 142 25.68 7.62 -11.64
C ASN A 142 25.42 6.14 -11.29
N ASP A 143 26.27 5.24 -11.79
CA ASP A 143 26.05 3.79 -11.64
C ASP A 143 25.92 3.34 -10.18
N CYS A 144 26.71 3.89 -9.26
CA CYS A 144 26.69 3.52 -7.85
C CYS A 144 25.38 3.96 -7.17
N ASP A 145 25.02 5.23 -7.31
CA ASP A 145 23.78 5.78 -6.75
C ASP A 145 22.56 5.12 -7.39
N ARG A 146 22.57 4.89 -8.71
CA ARG A 146 21.48 4.21 -9.41
C ARG A 146 21.22 2.83 -8.81
N LEU A 147 22.25 2.05 -8.53
CA LEU A 147 22.11 0.72 -7.92
C LEU A 147 21.54 0.79 -6.50
N LEU A 148 22.04 1.73 -5.69
CA LEU A 148 21.60 1.91 -4.31
C LEU A 148 20.15 2.38 -4.25
N ILE A 149 19.81 3.41 -5.01
CA ILE A 149 18.48 4.02 -5.09
C ILE A 149 17.48 3.00 -5.68
N ASN A 150 17.85 2.25 -6.72
CA ASN A 150 17.01 1.18 -7.26
C ASN A 150 16.78 0.06 -6.23
N GLY A 151 17.83 -0.31 -5.50
CA GLY A 151 17.73 -1.25 -4.38
C GLY A 151 16.73 -0.77 -3.33
N PHE A 152 16.84 0.49 -2.90
CA PHE A 152 15.87 1.08 -1.98
C PHE A 152 14.46 1.15 -2.57
N ARG A 153 14.29 1.40 -3.89
CA ARG A 153 12.97 1.31 -4.54
C ARG A 153 12.34 -0.08 -4.33
N LYS A 154 13.12 -1.17 -4.45
CA LYS A 154 12.66 -2.53 -4.15
C LYS A 154 12.37 -2.76 -2.65
N TYR A 155 13.08 -2.06 -1.77
CA TYR A 155 12.77 -2.06 -0.34
C TYR A 155 11.41 -1.41 -0.05
N ILE A 156 11.16 -0.19 -0.57
CA ILE A 156 9.86 0.48 -0.48
C ILE A 156 8.76 -0.44 -1.03
N GLN A 157 9.03 -1.11 -2.15
CA GLN A 157 8.08 -2.04 -2.77
C GLN A 157 7.57 -3.09 -1.78
N GLY A 158 8.48 -3.76 -1.08
CA GLY A 158 8.13 -4.79 -0.11
C GLY A 158 7.49 -4.23 1.15
N VAL A 159 8.03 -3.14 1.72
CA VAL A 159 7.50 -2.53 2.96
C VAL A 159 6.10 -1.94 2.76
N CYS A 160 5.88 -1.27 1.63
CA CYS A 160 4.64 -0.57 1.32
C CYS A 160 3.65 -1.42 0.50
N GLY A 161 4.00 -2.65 0.12
CA GLY A 161 3.14 -3.50 -0.70
C GLY A 161 2.83 -2.90 -2.09
N ILE A 162 3.81 -2.26 -2.73
CA ILE A 162 3.64 -1.66 -4.06
C ILE A 162 3.76 -2.76 -5.11
N MET A 163 2.76 -2.85 -5.99
CA MET A 163 2.68 -3.96 -6.95
C MET A 163 2.76 -3.46 -8.38
N ASN A 164 3.99 -3.35 -8.88
CA ASN A 164 4.27 -3.00 -10.27
C ASN A 164 4.93 -4.14 -11.07
N ASP A 165 5.40 -5.22 -10.42
CA ASP A 165 6.18 -6.28 -11.07
C ASP A 165 5.52 -7.67 -10.98
N ILE A 166 4.20 -7.79 -11.18
CA ILE A 166 3.66 -9.13 -11.50
C ILE A 166 3.93 -9.38 -12.99
N GLU A 167 5.15 -9.78 -13.31
CA GLU A 167 5.56 -10.02 -14.70
C GLU A 167 4.75 -11.16 -15.34
N LYS A 168 4.23 -12.10 -14.53
CA LYS A 168 3.34 -13.19 -14.98
C LYS A 168 2.33 -13.55 -13.90
N PHE A 169 1.10 -13.04 -14.04
CA PHE A 169 -0.03 -13.49 -13.23
C PHE A 169 -0.84 -14.51 -14.03
N ASN A 170 -0.92 -15.75 -13.55
CA ASN A 170 -1.87 -16.73 -14.06
C ASN A 170 -2.50 -17.50 -12.90
N LEU A 171 -3.83 -17.38 -12.73
CA LEU A 171 -4.59 -18.10 -11.71
C LEU A 171 -4.48 -19.64 -11.78
N SER A 172 -4.05 -20.18 -12.92
CA SER A 172 -3.80 -21.62 -13.10
C SER A 172 -2.41 -22.07 -12.64
N ASP A 173 -1.49 -21.14 -12.33
CA ASP A 173 -0.17 -21.42 -11.77
C ASP A 173 -0.18 -21.24 -10.25
N ILE A 174 0.20 -22.28 -9.51
CA ILE A 174 0.24 -22.29 -8.05
C ILE A 174 1.24 -21.27 -7.49
N GLY A 175 2.30 -20.93 -8.25
CA GLY A 175 3.25 -19.87 -7.89
C GLY A 175 2.64 -18.47 -7.91
N SER A 176 1.61 -18.25 -8.74
CA SER A 176 0.90 -16.97 -8.83
C SER A 176 -0.08 -16.73 -7.66
N LEU A 177 -0.31 -17.71 -6.80
CA LEU A 177 -1.22 -17.55 -5.63
C LEU A 177 -0.61 -16.63 -4.55
N GLU A 178 0.70 -16.61 -4.40
CA GLU A 178 1.39 -15.69 -3.47
C GLU A 178 1.34 -14.24 -4.00
N ASP A 179 1.58 -14.07 -5.31
CA ASP A 179 1.43 -12.78 -6.00
C ASP A 179 -0.02 -12.29 -5.94
N LEU A 180 -0.98 -13.19 -6.14
CA LEU A 180 -2.40 -12.89 -5.96
C LEU A 180 -2.68 -12.41 -4.55
N HIS A 181 -2.28 -13.19 -3.54
CA HIS A 181 -2.55 -12.87 -2.14
C HIS A 181 -1.95 -11.51 -1.77
N SER A 182 -0.73 -11.22 -2.23
CA SER A 182 -0.11 -9.90 -2.08
C SER A 182 -0.93 -8.80 -2.76
N TYR A 183 -1.48 -9.06 -3.95
CA TYR A 183 -2.34 -8.13 -4.68
C TYR A 183 -3.64 -7.81 -3.96
N LEU A 184 -4.38 -8.84 -3.56
CA LEU A 184 -5.61 -8.69 -2.80
C LEU A 184 -5.33 -7.92 -1.50
N ARG A 185 -4.21 -8.21 -0.83
CA ARG A 185 -3.80 -7.49 0.38
C ARG A 185 -3.58 -6.00 0.12
N SER A 186 -2.85 -5.68 -0.96
CA SER A 186 -2.58 -4.30 -1.34
C SER A 186 -3.86 -3.54 -1.67
N LEU A 187 -4.81 -4.16 -2.36
CA LEU A 187 -6.11 -3.57 -2.68
C LEU A 187 -6.92 -3.25 -1.42
N VAL A 188 -6.97 -4.19 -0.47
CA VAL A 188 -7.63 -3.98 0.80
C VAL A 188 -6.95 -2.87 1.61
N GLN A 189 -5.62 -2.83 1.66
CA GLN A 189 -4.88 -1.79 2.40
C GLN A 189 -5.07 -0.39 1.83
N GLN A 190 -5.21 -0.29 0.50
CA GLN A 190 -5.41 0.99 -0.18
C GLN A 190 -6.84 1.52 -0.04
N LYS A 191 -7.80 0.68 0.40
CA LYS A 191 -9.21 1.08 0.53
C LYS A 191 -9.47 1.69 1.90
N ASP A 192 -9.93 2.94 1.92
CA ASP A 192 -10.26 3.62 3.17
C ASP A 192 -11.34 2.90 3.96
N GLY A 193 -11.17 2.87 5.29
CA GLY A 193 -12.08 2.16 6.20
C GLY A 193 -11.86 0.65 6.28
N CYS A 194 -10.93 0.08 5.50
CA CYS A 194 -10.60 -1.35 5.60
C CYS A 194 -9.55 -1.63 6.69
N LYS A 195 -9.71 -2.74 7.41
CA LYS A 195 -8.72 -3.27 8.38
C LYS A 195 -8.49 -4.76 8.14
N ILE A 196 -7.25 -5.16 7.83
CA ILE A 196 -6.93 -6.58 7.60
C ILE A 196 -6.94 -7.36 8.92
N ASN A 197 -7.59 -8.52 8.89
CA ASN A 197 -7.71 -9.40 10.05
C ASN A 197 -6.60 -10.47 10.04
N THR A 198 -5.45 -10.18 10.64
CA THR A 198 -4.26 -11.06 10.61
C THR A 198 -4.38 -12.32 11.49
N ASN A 199 -5.39 -12.40 12.35
CA ASN A 199 -5.59 -13.50 13.30
C ASN A 199 -6.45 -14.64 12.72
N LYS A 200 -7.13 -14.42 11.60
CA LYS A 200 -7.89 -15.46 10.90
C LYS A 200 -6.98 -16.17 9.91
N LYS A 201 -7.11 -17.50 9.82
CA LYS A 201 -6.46 -18.28 8.76
C LYS A 201 -7.13 -17.92 7.43
N SER A 202 -6.51 -17.00 6.71
CA SER A 202 -6.90 -16.54 5.38
C SER A 202 -6.69 -17.57 4.27
N ILE A 203 -5.97 -18.66 4.59
CA ILE A 203 -5.66 -19.75 3.70
C ILE A 203 -6.14 -21.08 4.32
N THR A 204 -7.07 -21.75 3.64
CA THR A 204 -7.43 -23.15 3.89
C THR A 204 -7.15 -23.99 2.63
N GLU A 205 -7.39 -25.31 2.66
CA GLU A 205 -7.07 -26.21 1.54
C GLU A 205 -7.64 -25.76 0.17
N TYR A 206 -8.74 -25.00 0.16
CA TYR A 206 -9.42 -24.58 -1.06
C TYR A 206 -9.74 -23.08 -1.12
N ARG A 207 -9.28 -22.30 -0.14
CA ARG A 207 -9.62 -20.88 0.00
C ARG A 207 -8.34 -20.08 0.16
N HIS A 208 -8.04 -19.22 -0.81
CA HIS A 208 -6.86 -18.37 -0.80
C HIS A 208 -7.29 -16.90 -0.90
N GLY A 209 -7.23 -16.15 0.19
CA GLY A 209 -7.70 -14.76 0.17
C GLY A 209 -7.23 -13.91 1.34
N ILE A 210 -7.94 -12.83 1.60
CA ILE A 210 -7.67 -11.87 2.68
C ILE A 210 -8.95 -11.67 3.47
N ASP A 211 -8.92 -11.94 4.76
CA ASP A 211 -9.97 -11.52 5.70
C ASP A 211 -9.72 -10.07 6.12
N PHE A 212 -10.76 -9.24 6.07
CA PHE A 212 -10.70 -7.83 6.47
C PHE A 212 -12.05 -7.34 7.00
N GLU A 213 -12.04 -6.19 7.65
CA GLU A 213 -13.22 -5.50 8.13
C GLU A 213 -13.40 -4.20 7.34
N TYR A 214 -14.62 -3.91 6.88
CA TYR A 214 -14.98 -2.63 6.27
C TYR A 214 -16.36 -2.21 6.77
N LYS A 215 -16.47 -0.96 7.25
CA LYS A 215 -17.72 -0.42 7.84
C LYS A 215 -18.36 -1.38 8.87
N ASN A 216 -17.54 -1.92 9.78
CA ASN A 216 -17.93 -2.91 10.80
C ASN A 216 -18.55 -4.20 10.23
N THR A 217 -18.23 -4.57 8.99
CA THR A 217 -18.65 -5.82 8.36
C THR A 217 -17.40 -6.67 8.08
N GLU A 218 -17.43 -7.93 8.48
CA GLU A 218 -16.35 -8.86 8.15
C GLU A 218 -16.47 -9.32 6.69
N LEU A 219 -15.36 -9.29 5.99
CA LEU A 219 -15.27 -9.57 4.57
C LEU A 219 -14.11 -10.51 4.31
N TRP A 220 -14.23 -11.23 3.22
CA TRP A 220 -13.16 -12.00 2.66
C TRP A 220 -13.10 -11.77 1.15
N PHE A 221 -11.90 -11.58 0.63
CA PHE A 221 -11.66 -11.45 -0.80
C PHE A 221 -10.60 -12.46 -1.23
N GLY A 222 -10.92 -13.33 -2.18
CA GLY A 222 -9.98 -14.37 -2.59
C GLY A 222 -10.49 -15.31 -3.67
N VAL A 223 -9.71 -16.34 -3.94
CA VAL A 223 -10.02 -17.40 -4.90
C VAL A 223 -10.40 -18.67 -4.17
N TYR A 224 -11.43 -19.33 -4.70
CA TYR A 224 -11.72 -20.72 -4.39
C TYR A 224 -11.07 -21.62 -5.42
N THR A 225 -10.37 -22.65 -4.95
CA THR A 225 -9.67 -23.65 -5.77
C THR A 225 -10.30 -25.04 -5.66
N ALA A 226 -11.52 -25.12 -5.12
CA ALA A 226 -12.23 -26.38 -4.93
C ALA A 226 -12.67 -27.01 -6.26
N SER A 227 -12.91 -28.33 -6.28
CA SER A 227 -13.37 -29.03 -7.49
C SER A 227 -14.73 -28.56 -8.00
N TYR A 228 -15.56 -27.97 -7.14
CA TYR A 228 -16.89 -27.45 -7.43
C TYR A 228 -16.90 -25.95 -7.78
N SER A 229 -15.78 -25.25 -7.59
CA SER A 229 -15.67 -23.83 -7.95
C SER A 229 -14.20 -23.43 -8.14
N LYS A 230 -13.89 -22.96 -9.34
CA LYS A 230 -12.61 -22.36 -9.70
C LYS A 230 -12.87 -20.93 -10.14
N ASN A 231 -13.05 -20.02 -9.19
CA ASN A 231 -13.37 -18.64 -9.50
C ASN A 231 -12.87 -17.66 -8.41
N LEU A 232 -12.83 -16.38 -8.75
CA LEU A 232 -12.56 -15.28 -7.82
C LEU A 232 -13.88 -14.85 -7.16
N HIS A 233 -13.84 -14.72 -5.84
CA HIS A 233 -15.02 -14.45 -5.03
C HIS A 233 -14.75 -13.34 -4.01
N ILE A 234 -15.79 -12.58 -3.70
CA ILE A 234 -15.84 -11.73 -2.51
C ILE A 234 -16.97 -12.25 -1.63
N GLY A 235 -16.60 -12.69 -0.44
CA GLY A 235 -17.49 -13.20 0.58
C GLY A 235 -17.73 -12.18 1.67
N PHE A 236 -18.98 -12.00 2.03
CA PHE A 236 -19.42 -11.09 3.05
C PHE A 236 -19.90 -11.93 4.20
N LYS A 237 -19.38 -11.68 5.40
CA LYS A 237 -19.82 -12.37 6.61
C LYS A 237 -20.31 -11.34 7.62
N ALA A 238 -21.59 -11.42 7.94
CA ALA A 238 -22.13 -10.68 9.06
C ALA A 238 -21.65 -11.24 10.39
N GLU A 239 -21.55 -10.38 11.41
CA GLU A 239 -21.55 -10.85 12.80
C GLU A 239 -22.81 -11.70 13.05
N SER A 240 -22.71 -12.64 14.00
CA SER A 240 -23.65 -13.76 14.23
C SER A 240 -25.12 -13.40 14.55
N ASN A 241 -25.55 -12.15 14.39
CA ASN A 241 -26.93 -11.69 14.56
C ASN A 241 -27.40 -10.70 13.47
N ILE A 242 -26.59 -10.43 12.44
CA ILE A 242 -26.99 -9.56 11.31
C ILE A 242 -27.38 -10.43 10.13
N ASN A 243 -28.66 -10.38 9.75
CA ASN A 243 -29.12 -11.05 8.54
C ASN A 243 -28.72 -10.21 7.32
N LEU A 244 -27.63 -10.59 6.63
CA LEU A 244 -27.20 -9.91 5.40
C LEU A 244 -28.31 -9.93 4.35
N THR A 245 -29.09 -11.00 4.32
CA THR A 245 -30.28 -11.10 3.49
C THR A 245 -31.24 -9.94 3.77
N GLU A 246 -31.45 -9.47 5.00
CA GLU A 246 -32.31 -8.29 5.26
C GLU A 246 -31.66 -6.95 4.90
N LYS A 247 -30.34 -6.82 5.10
CA LYS A 247 -29.57 -5.62 4.69
C LYS A 247 -29.57 -5.42 3.17
N PHE A 248 -29.49 -6.52 2.42
CA PHE A 248 -29.45 -6.52 0.94
C PHE A 248 -30.82 -6.84 0.28
N LYS A 249 -31.83 -7.35 0.99
CA LYS A 249 -33.19 -7.70 0.47
C LYS A 249 -33.92 -6.53 -0.19
N LYS A 250 -33.65 -5.29 0.21
CA LYS A 250 -34.28 -4.13 -0.43
C LYS A 250 -33.77 -3.86 -1.84
N ALA A 251 -32.61 -4.41 -2.21
CA ALA A 251 -31.95 -4.07 -3.45
C ALA A 251 -32.18 -5.07 -4.60
N LEU A 252 -32.68 -6.29 -4.35
CA LEU A 252 -32.72 -7.36 -5.37
C LEU A 252 -31.45 -7.32 -6.22
N LEU A 253 -30.28 -7.47 -5.57
CA LEU A 253 -29.00 -7.19 -6.22
C LEU A 253 -28.93 -7.95 -7.55
N GLU A 254 -28.99 -7.17 -8.63
CA GLU A 254 -28.92 -7.68 -9.99
C GLU A 254 -27.48 -8.03 -10.30
N GLU A 255 -27.29 -8.75 -11.40
CA GLU A 255 -25.98 -8.95 -12.00
C GLU A 255 -25.27 -7.59 -12.21
N GLY A 256 -24.01 -7.52 -11.79
CA GLY A 256 -23.17 -6.34 -11.96
C GLY A 256 -22.47 -6.33 -13.32
N GLU A 257 -21.55 -5.39 -13.51
CA GLU A 257 -20.64 -5.40 -14.65
C GLU A 257 -19.66 -6.59 -14.54
N TYR A 258 -19.04 -6.79 -13.38
CA TYR A 258 -17.99 -7.81 -13.17
C TYR A 258 -18.47 -9.07 -12.46
N TYR A 259 -19.60 -9.03 -11.75
CA TYR A 259 -20.07 -10.14 -10.93
C TYR A 259 -21.41 -10.72 -11.41
N VAL A 260 -21.59 -12.04 -11.26
CA VAL A 260 -22.89 -12.72 -11.45
C VAL A 260 -23.83 -12.41 -10.29
N GLN A 261 -25.14 -12.60 -10.47
CA GLN A 261 -26.13 -12.34 -9.43
C GLN A 261 -25.68 -12.87 -8.04
N PRO A 262 -25.56 -12.01 -7.01
CA PRO A 262 -25.06 -12.43 -5.71
C PRO A 262 -25.94 -13.50 -5.07
N TYR A 263 -25.32 -14.46 -4.40
CA TYR A 263 -26.02 -15.56 -3.73
C TYR A 263 -25.74 -15.58 -2.22
N TYR A 264 -26.65 -16.20 -1.48
CA TYR A 264 -26.61 -16.27 -0.01
C TYR A 264 -26.45 -17.71 0.44
N GLU A 265 -25.68 -17.92 1.51
CA GLU A 265 -25.65 -19.22 2.19
C GLU A 265 -27.00 -19.51 2.88
N GLU A 266 -27.29 -20.78 3.13
CA GLU A 266 -28.57 -21.21 3.75
C GLU A 266 -28.87 -20.53 5.09
N ASN A 267 -27.83 -20.12 5.82
CA ASN A 267 -27.95 -19.43 7.10
C ASN A 267 -28.26 -17.92 6.97
N GLY A 268 -28.23 -17.35 5.77
CA GLY A 268 -28.52 -15.92 5.48
C GLY A 268 -27.51 -14.91 6.06
N ASN A 269 -26.42 -15.39 6.65
CA ASN A 269 -25.39 -14.57 7.30
C ASN A 269 -24.17 -14.35 6.40
N GLU A 270 -24.14 -15.03 5.25
CA GLU A 270 -23.09 -14.89 4.25
C GLU A 270 -23.70 -14.56 2.89
N CYS A 271 -23.09 -13.60 2.19
CA CYS A 271 -23.44 -13.20 0.83
C CYS A 271 -22.18 -13.28 -0.02
N TRP A 272 -22.30 -13.77 -1.24
CA TRP A 272 -21.18 -14.04 -2.12
C TRP A 272 -21.37 -13.38 -3.47
N PHE A 273 -20.29 -12.77 -3.93
CA PHE A 273 -20.15 -12.20 -5.27
C PHE A 273 -19.11 -13.05 -5.99
N GLU A 274 -19.49 -13.57 -7.14
CA GLU A 274 -18.63 -14.39 -7.99
C GLU A 274 -18.34 -13.61 -9.28
N LEU A 275 -17.08 -13.62 -9.72
CA LEU A 275 -16.65 -12.97 -10.95
C LEU A 275 -17.27 -13.70 -12.18
N LYS A 276 -17.75 -12.96 -13.19
CA LYS A 276 -18.29 -13.58 -14.41
C LYS A 276 -17.23 -14.41 -15.14
N ASP A 277 -17.69 -15.49 -15.78
CA ASP A 277 -16.84 -16.44 -16.50
C ASP A 277 -15.94 -15.78 -17.54
N GLU A 278 -16.44 -14.81 -18.32
CA GLU A 278 -15.66 -14.11 -19.35
C GLU A 278 -14.43 -13.37 -18.77
N TYR A 279 -14.57 -12.81 -17.57
CA TYR A 279 -13.46 -12.17 -16.86
C TYR A 279 -12.55 -13.22 -16.23
N TYR A 280 -13.10 -14.29 -15.66
CA TYR A 280 -12.31 -15.38 -15.12
C TYR A 280 -11.42 -16.04 -16.21
N GLU A 281 -11.99 -16.31 -17.39
CA GLU A 281 -11.28 -16.79 -18.58
C GLU A 281 -10.13 -15.85 -18.96
N THR A 282 -10.35 -14.55 -18.84
CA THR A 282 -9.31 -13.52 -19.05
C THR A 282 -8.19 -13.62 -18.01
N LEU A 283 -8.50 -13.91 -16.73
CA LEU A 283 -7.50 -14.07 -15.66
C LEU A 283 -6.62 -15.32 -15.84
N VAL A 284 -7.17 -16.43 -16.33
CA VAL A 284 -6.41 -17.67 -16.57
C VAL A 284 -5.69 -17.72 -17.92
N ASN A 285 -5.94 -16.77 -18.82
CA ASN A 285 -5.33 -16.75 -20.15
C ASN A 285 -3.92 -16.13 -20.13
N ASP A 286 -2.88 -16.94 -20.39
CA ASP A 286 -1.48 -16.49 -20.42
C ASP A 286 -1.14 -15.44 -21.49
N LYS A 287 -1.98 -15.29 -22.51
CA LYS A 287 -1.78 -14.30 -23.57
C LYS A 287 -2.27 -12.91 -23.17
N VAL A 288 -3.03 -12.81 -22.09
CA VAL A 288 -3.57 -11.55 -21.59
C VAL A 288 -2.51 -10.85 -20.73
N PRO A 289 -2.22 -9.55 -20.96
CA PRO A 289 -1.28 -8.81 -20.14
C PRO A 289 -1.68 -8.77 -18.66
N THR A 290 -0.73 -8.99 -17.75
CA THR A 290 -0.98 -8.98 -16.30
C THR A 290 -1.68 -7.71 -15.84
N LYS A 291 -1.31 -6.54 -16.38
CA LYS A 291 -1.94 -5.27 -16.04
C LYS A 291 -3.47 -5.30 -16.19
N LEU A 292 -3.97 -5.89 -17.29
CA LEU A 292 -5.41 -5.99 -17.53
C LEU A 292 -6.07 -6.96 -16.55
N LYS A 293 -5.41 -8.07 -16.23
CA LYS A 293 -5.90 -9.03 -15.23
C LYS A 293 -6.05 -8.38 -13.85
N LEU A 294 -5.05 -7.59 -13.44
CA LEU A 294 -5.09 -6.86 -12.17
C LEU A 294 -6.20 -5.80 -12.15
N GLU A 295 -6.41 -5.11 -13.28
CA GLU A 295 -7.49 -4.14 -13.43
C GLU A 295 -8.88 -4.78 -13.27
N ILE A 296 -9.10 -5.96 -13.85
CA ILE A 296 -10.34 -6.75 -13.66
C ILE A 296 -10.55 -7.08 -12.18
N ILE A 297 -9.53 -7.60 -11.49
CA ILE A 297 -9.61 -7.96 -10.06
C ILE A 297 -9.94 -6.72 -9.21
N LYS A 298 -9.29 -5.59 -9.51
CA LYS A 298 -9.55 -4.32 -8.82
C LYS A 298 -10.97 -3.81 -9.07
N ASN A 299 -11.44 -3.83 -10.32
CA ASN A 299 -12.76 -3.32 -10.66
C ASN A 299 -13.87 -4.19 -10.06
N PHE A 300 -13.71 -5.51 -10.10
CA PHE A 300 -14.59 -6.45 -9.38
C PHE A 300 -14.63 -6.15 -7.87
N PHE A 301 -13.47 -5.92 -7.25
CA PHE A 301 -13.38 -5.55 -5.83
C PHE A 301 -14.09 -4.23 -5.51
N ASP A 302 -13.82 -3.20 -6.31
CA ASP A 302 -14.42 -1.88 -6.12
C ASP A 302 -15.94 -1.90 -6.34
N GLU A 303 -16.42 -2.63 -7.34
CA GLU A 303 -17.84 -2.77 -7.65
C GLU A 303 -18.58 -3.47 -6.50
N ALA A 304 -18.12 -4.63 -6.06
CA ALA A 304 -18.75 -5.39 -4.98
C ALA A 304 -18.73 -4.61 -3.64
N LEU A 305 -17.64 -3.91 -3.32
CA LEU A 305 -17.56 -3.09 -2.12
C LEU A 305 -18.47 -1.85 -2.16
N SER A 306 -18.79 -1.32 -3.33
CA SER A 306 -19.63 -0.11 -3.47
C SER A 306 -21.07 -0.31 -2.99
N LEU A 307 -21.50 -1.56 -2.86
CA LEU A 307 -22.83 -1.96 -2.40
C LEU A 307 -22.96 -1.97 -0.87
N ILE A 308 -21.88 -1.68 -0.14
CA ILE A 308 -21.81 -1.60 1.34
C ILE A 308 -21.76 -0.14 1.80
#